data_AF-A0A967Q3B6-F1
#
_entry.id   AF-A0A967Q3B6-F1
#
_cell.length_a   1.000
_cell.length_b   1.000
_cell.length_c   1.000
_cell.angle_alpha   90.00
_cell.angle_beta   90.00
_cell.angle_gamma   90.00
#
_symmetry.space_group_name_H-M   'P 1'
#
loop_
_entity.id
_entity.type
_entity.pdbx_description
1 polymer ?
#
loop_
_entity_poly.entity_id
_entity_poly.type
_entity_poly.pdbx_seq_one_letter_code
_entity_poly.pdbx_strand_id
1 'polypeptide(L)'
;MPDTPPQPIYLKDYTAPAFLVDEVDLRFDLGEDFTTVRSRLKMRRNPDSATAEAPLVLYGRDLELTGLRLDDEEIAASGYDVDEEELRITTSLPESFRLEVTTRIRPQDNTSLEGLYKAGGIFCTQCEAQGFRKITYYPDRPDVMASYTTTIVADRQKYPVLLSNGNLVHSEDLGDGRHLARWVDPFRKPSYLFALVAGDLVRIEDS
;
A
#
# COMPACT_ATOMS: atom_id res chain seq x y z
N MET A 1 3.33 -20.98 12.05
CA MET A 1 3.17 -19.90 13.06
C MET A 1 4.57 -19.50 13.47
N PRO A 2 4.92 -18.21 13.54
CA PRO A 2 6.21 -17.83 14.10
C PRO A 2 6.25 -18.30 15.56
N ASP A 3 7.32 -18.98 15.97
CA ASP A 3 7.51 -19.53 17.32
C ASP A 3 7.83 -18.47 18.39
N THR A 4 7.80 -17.18 18.04
CA THR A 4 8.09 -16.09 18.98
C THR A 4 6.78 -15.41 19.39
N PRO A 5 6.43 -15.39 20.69
CA PRO A 5 5.25 -14.68 21.16
C PRO A 5 5.37 -13.17 20.89
N PRO A 6 4.26 -12.48 20.56
CA PRO A 6 4.28 -11.05 20.34
C PRO A 6 4.81 -10.32 21.57
N GLN A 7 5.75 -9.41 21.35
CA GLN A 7 6.33 -8.60 22.41
C GLN A 7 5.39 -7.44 22.77
N PRO A 8 5.22 -7.12 24.06
CA PRO A 8 4.40 -5.98 24.47
C PRO A 8 5.00 -4.67 23.95
N ILE A 9 4.15 -3.82 23.38
CA ILE A 9 4.49 -2.46 22.95
C ILE A 9 3.93 -1.49 23.99
N TYR A 10 4.76 -0.58 24.50
CA TYR A 10 4.36 0.37 25.55
C TYR A 10 4.18 1.78 24.99
N LEU A 11 3.14 2.48 25.47
CA LEU A 11 2.87 3.88 25.12
C LEU A 11 4.06 4.82 25.41
N LYS A 12 4.79 4.58 26.50
CA LYS A 12 5.95 5.38 26.91
C LYS A 12 7.15 5.29 25.94
N ASP A 13 7.17 4.26 25.08
CA ASP A 13 8.25 4.03 24.11
C ASP A 13 7.91 4.65 22.74
N TYR A 14 6.82 5.43 22.66
CA TYR A 14 6.48 6.18 21.46
C TYR A 14 7.63 7.09 21.03
N THR A 15 7.99 6.99 19.75
CA THR A 15 8.88 7.92 19.07
C THR A 15 8.25 8.36 17.75
N ALA A 16 8.47 9.64 17.38
CA ALA A 16 8.06 10.16 16.09
C ALA A 16 8.71 9.34 14.96
N PRO A 17 8.01 9.08 13.83
CA PRO A 17 8.57 8.27 12.75
C PRO A 17 9.81 8.93 12.17
N ALA A 18 10.79 8.16 11.71
CA ALA A 18 12.01 8.69 11.08
C ALA A 18 11.73 9.41 9.75
N PHE A 19 10.73 8.92 9.01
CA PHE A 19 10.30 9.47 7.73
C PHE A 19 8.79 9.72 7.74
N LEU A 20 8.38 10.77 7.04
CA LEU A 20 6.98 11.06 6.73
C LEU A 20 6.70 10.76 5.26
N VAL A 21 5.46 10.40 4.98
CA VAL A 21 4.94 10.23 3.61
C VAL A 21 3.98 11.36 3.34
N ASP A 22 4.22 12.13 2.29
CA ASP A 22 3.36 13.25 1.91
C ASP A 22 2.30 12.83 0.90
N GLU A 23 2.70 12.04 -0.10
CA GLU A 23 1.83 11.58 -1.18
C GLU A 23 2.03 10.08 -1.43
N VAL A 24 0.93 9.39 -1.69
CA VAL A 24 0.88 7.97 -2.05
C VAL A 24 0.14 7.85 -3.38
N ASP A 25 0.82 7.40 -4.43
CA ASP A 25 0.20 7.02 -5.71
C ASP A 25 0.27 5.49 -5.86
N LEU A 26 -0.90 4.86 -5.75
CA LEU A 26 -1.05 3.42 -5.85
C LEU A 26 -1.61 3.04 -7.22
N ARG A 27 -1.08 1.96 -7.77
CA ARG A 27 -1.71 1.25 -8.88
C ARG A 27 -1.88 -0.23 -8.53
N PHE A 28 -3.11 -0.70 -8.66
CA PHE A 28 -3.49 -2.09 -8.52
C PHE A 28 -3.83 -2.66 -9.90
N ASP A 29 -3.05 -3.63 -10.36
CA ASP A 29 -3.43 -4.49 -11.47
C ASP A 29 -4.00 -5.78 -10.89
N LEU A 30 -5.33 -5.84 -10.76
CA LEU A 30 -6.07 -6.95 -10.17
C LEU A 30 -6.07 -8.15 -11.14
N GLY A 31 -5.61 -9.29 -10.63
CA GLY A 31 -5.61 -10.57 -11.33
C GLY A 31 -6.10 -11.69 -10.42
N GLU A 32 -6.47 -12.82 -11.03
CA GLU A 32 -7.02 -13.97 -10.31
C GLU A 32 -5.94 -14.82 -9.62
N ASP A 33 -4.74 -14.89 -10.20
CA ASP A 33 -3.61 -15.65 -9.64
C ASP A 33 -2.78 -14.82 -8.65
N PHE A 34 -2.66 -13.52 -8.94
CA PHE A 34 -2.00 -12.53 -8.10
C PHE A 34 -2.48 -11.12 -8.51
N THR A 35 -2.34 -10.18 -7.59
CA THR A 35 -2.46 -8.75 -7.85
C THR A 35 -1.08 -8.13 -7.82
N THR A 36 -0.75 -7.31 -8.82
CA THR A 36 0.46 -6.49 -8.79
C THR A 36 0.11 -5.12 -8.22
N VAL A 37 0.84 -4.70 -7.20
CA VAL A 37 0.69 -3.39 -6.56
C VAL A 37 1.95 -2.59 -6.80
N ARG A 38 1.82 -1.43 -7.43
CA ARG A 38 2.89 -0.43 -7.51
C ARG A 38 2.53 0.73 -6.60
N SER A 39 3.42 1.03 -5.66
CA SER A 39 3.27 2.09 -4.67
C SER A 39 4.38 3.12 -4.87
N ARG A 40 4.02 4.34 -5.25
CA ARG A 40 4.94 5.48 -5.31
C ARG A 40 4.72 6.37 -4.11
N LEU A 41 5.75 6.50 -3.29
CA LEU A 41 5.73 7.22 -2.03
C LEU A 41 6.61 8.46 -2.16
N LYS A 42 6.03 9.64 -2.01
CA LYS A 42 6.80 10.87 -1.83
C LYS A 42 7.15 11.01 -0.35
N MET A 43 8.42 10.85 -0.03
CA MET A 43 8.89 10.73 1.34
C MET A 43 9.86 11.86 1.68
N ARG A 44 9.99 12.11 2.98
CA ARG A 44 10.99 13.03 3.54
C ARG A 44 11.37 12.62 4.95
N ARG A 45 12.55 13.04 5.40
CA ARG A 45 12.94 12.91 6.81
C ARG A 45 11.98 13.70 7.70
N ASN A 46 11.72 13.16 8.89
CA ASN A 46 10.90 13.82 9.89
C ASN A 46 11.80 14.68 10.80
N PRO A 47 11.63 16.02 10.83
CA PRO A 47 12.42 16.87 11.71
C PRO A 47 12.20 16.58 13.21
N ASP A 48 11.07 15.97 13.57
CA ASP A 48 10.74 15.60 14.96
C ASP A 48 11.31 14.24 15.37
N SER A 49 12.01 13.53 14.47
CA SER A 49 12.62 12.25 14.80
C SER A 49 13.76 12.42 15.80
N ALA A 50 13.84 11.52 16.78
CA ALA A 50 14.92 11.52 17.78
C ALA A 50 16.30 11.24 17.17
N THR A 51 16.36 10.62 16.00
CA THR A 51 17.60 10.21 15.34
C THR A 51 17.61 10.71 13.89
N ALA A 52 18.42 11.73 13.61
CA ALA A 52 18.51 12.34 12.28
C ALA A 52 18.90 11.34 11.17
N GLU A 53 19.76 10.37 11.51
CA GLU A 53 20.27 9.34 10.60
C GLU A 53 19.54 7.99 10.74
N ALA A 54 18.33 7.95 11.29
CA ALA A 54 17.57 6.71 11.37
C ALA A 54 17.36 6.09 9.98
N PRO A 55 17.44 4.75 9.86
CA PRO A 55 17.17 4.06 8.60
C PRO A 55 15.68 4.16 8.23
N LEU A 56 15.38 4.08 6.94
CA LEU A 56 13.99 3.91 6.51
C LEU A 56 13.59 2.44 6.72
N VAL A 57 12.61 2.25 7.59
CA VAL A 57 11.98 0.94 7.84
C VAL A 57 10.53 1.00 7.36
N LEU A 58 10.17 0.04 6.51
CA LEU A 58 8.82 -0.14 5.99
C LEU A 58 8.29 -1.50 6.41
N TYR A 59 7.06 -1.57 6.89
CA TYR A 59 6.43 -2.82 7.25
C TYR A 59 5.81 -3.49 6.03
N GLY A 60 6.00 -4.78 5.90
CA GLY A 60 5.40 -5.61 4.85
C GLY A 60 5.32 -7.06 5.28
N ARG A 61 4.19 -7.73 5.04
CA ARG A 61 3.99 -9.15 5.37
C ARG A 61 3.30 -9.87 4.23
N ASP A 62 3.73 -11.10 3.95
CA ASP A 62 3.16 -11.95 2.88
C ASP A 62 3.22 -11.28 1.50
N LEU A 63 4.31 -10.56 1.22
CA LEU A 63 4.54 -9.82 -0.03
C LEU A 63 5.67 -10.46 -0.84
N GLU A 64 5.48 -10.61 -2.15
CA GLU A 64 6.59 -10.85 -3.09
C GLU A 64 7.11 -9.49 -3.59
N LEU A 65 8.28 -9.06 -3.14
CA LEU A 65 8.94 -7.86 -3.67
C LEU A 65 9.47 -8.13 -5.09
N THR A 66 8.96 -7.39 -6.08
CA THR A 66 9.31 -7.57 -7.50
C THR A 66 10.01 -6.37 -8.13
N GLY A 67 10.07 -5.24 -7.42
CA GLY A 67 10.83 -4.08 -7.86
C GLY A 67 10.92 -3.01 -6.77
N LEU A 68 12.06 -2.32 -6.73
CA LEU A 68 12.33 -1.25 -5.78
C LEU A 68 13.17 -0.16 -6.45
N ARG A 69 12.69 1.08 -6.43
CA ARG A 69 13.36 2.22 -7.06
C ARG A 69 13.38 3.43 -6.17
N LEU A 70 14.50 4.15 -6.16
CA LEU A 70 14.68 5.45 -5.54
C LEU A 70 14.85 6.50 -6.64
N ASP A 71 13.97 7.50 -6.67
CA ASP A 71 13.99 8.57 -7.67
C ASP A 71 14.11 8.05 -9.12
N ASP A 72 13.29 7.05 -9.43
CA ASP A 72 13.22 6.35 -10.73
C ASP A 72 14.42 5.45 -11.08
N GLU A 73 15.45 5.40 -10.22
CA GLU A 73 16.60 4.49 -10.35
C GLU A 73 16.41 3.21 -9.53
N GLU A 74 16.77 2.05 -10.09
CA GLU A 74 16.66 0.77 -9.40
C GLU A 74 17.65 0.69 -8.23
N ILE A 75 17.16 0.27 -7.05
CA ILE A 75 18.04 0.02 -5.90
C ILE A 75 18.65 -1.37 -6.07
N ALA A 76 19.97 -1.46 -6.13
CA ALA A 76 20.67 -2.73 -6.14
C ALA A 76 20.34 -3.58 -4.90
N ALA A 77 20.40 -4.91 -5.01
CA ALA A 77 20.09 -5.82 -3.90
C ALA A 77 20.95 -5.61 -2.64
N SER A 78 22.12 -4.97 -2.74
CA SER A 78 22.95 -4.60 -1.59
C SER A 78 22.50 -3.30 -0.89
N GLY A 79 21.55 -2.57 -1.46
CA GLY A 79 21.05 -1.28 -0.98
C GLY A 79 19.79 -1.38 -0.11
N TYR A 80 19.32 -2.60 0.17
CA TYR A 80 18.23 -2.86 1.09
C TYR A 80 18.34 -4.26 1.71
N ASP A 81 17.75 -4.43 2.88
CA ASP A 81 17.52 -5.71 3.53
C ASP A 81 16.01 -5.96 3.61
N VAL A 82 15.58 -7.19 3.35
CA VAL A 82 14.18 -7.60 3.46
C VAL A 82 14.09 -8.86 4.31
N ASP A 83 13.19 -8.83 5.30
CA ASP A 83 12.83 -10.00 6.10
C ASP A 83 11.31 -10.27 6.02
N GLU A 84 10.80 -11.12 6.90
CA GLU A 84 9.38 -11.53 6.89
C GLU A 84 8.40 -10.38 7.24
N GLU A 85 8.88 -9.32 7.90
CA GLU A 85 8.03 -8.24 8.44
C GLU A 85 8.43 -6.84 7.95
N GLU A 86 9.68 -6.68 7.50
CA GLU A 86 10.27 -5.36 7.23
C GLU A 86 11.12 -5.33 5.96
N LEU A 87 11.02 -4.21 5.24
CA LEU A 87 11.97 -3.77 4.23
C LEU A 87 12.74 -2.58 4.81
N ARG A 88 14.07 -2.69 4.86
CA ARG A 88 14.98 -1.66 5.36
C ARG A 88 15.85 -1.16 4.22
N ILE A 89 15.86 0.15 3.99
CA ILE A 89 16.77 0.75 3.00
C ILE A 89 18.11 1.02 3.68
N THR A 90 19.18 0.41 3.15
CA THR A 90 20.53 0.49 3.73
C THR A 90 21.43 1.48 2.97
N THR A 91 21.07 1.83 1.73
CA THR A 91 21.72 2.93 1.02
C THR A 91 21.37 4.29 1.62
N SER A 92 22.23 5.28 1.38
CA SER A 92 22.00 6.65 1.85
C SER A 92 20.76 7.24 1.18
N LEU A 93 19.89 7.84 1.99
CA LEU A 93 18.65 8.49 1.55
C LEU A 93 18.77 10.02 1.68
N PRO A 94 18.36 10.78 0.64
CA PRO A 94 18.32 12.24 0.71
C PRO A 94 17.22 12.73 1.67
N GLU A 95 17.18 14.04 1.92
CA GLU A 95 16.16 14.68 2.77
C GLU A 95 14.72 14.46 2.26
N SER A 96 14.53 14.39 0.94
CA SER A 96 13.27 14.05 0.29
C SER A 96 13.53 13.30 -1.01
N PHE A 97 12.68 12.32 -1.30
CA PHE A 97 12.81 11.41 -2.45
C PHE A 97 11.45 10.80 -2.81
N ARG A 98 11.41 10.12 -3.95
CA ARG A 98 10.35 9.18 -4.31
C ARG A 98 10.85 7.75 -4.19
N LEU A 99 10.14 6.96 -3.40
CA LEU A 99 10.35 5.51 -3.35
C LEU A 99 9.22 4.83 -4.12
N GLU A 100 9.58 4.03 -5.12
CA GLU A 100 8.64 3.16 -5.82
C GLU A 100 8.87 1.72 -5.39
N VAL A 101 7.82 1.08 -4.89
CA VAL A 101 7.81 -0.33 -4.48
C VAL A 101 6.81 -1.08 -5.35
N THR A 102 7.24 -2.17 -5.98
CA THR A 102 6.35 -3.08 -6.71
C THR A 102 6.29 -4.42 -6.01
N THR A 103 5.09 -4.82 -5.60
CA THR A 103 4.83 -6.10 -4.93
C THR A 103 3.81 -6.93 -5.68
N ARG A 104 3.88 -8.25 -5.51
CA ARG A 104 2.78 -9.17 -5.85
C ARG A 104 2.20 -9.75 -4.56
N ILE A 105 0.88 -9.84 -4.56
CA ILE A 105 0.08 -10.42 -3.46
C ILE A 105 -0.95 -11.38 -4.04
N ARG A 106 -1.46 -12.30 -3.23
CA ARG A 106 -2.41 -13.36 -3.64
C ARG A 106 -3.72 -13.26 -2.84
N PRO A 107 -4.62 -12.33 -3.19
CA PRO A 107 -5.84 -12.09 -2.41
C PRO A 107 -6.77 -13.31 -2.30
N GLN A 108 -6.72 -14.21 -3.26
CA GLN A 108 -7.49 -15.47 -3.27
C GLN A 108 -7.00 -16.48 -2.22
N ASP A 109 -5.74 -16.38 -1.81
CA ASP A 109 -5.14 -17.26 -0.80
C ASP A 109 -5.19 -16.63 0.61
N ASN A 110 -5.61 -15.37 0.73
CA ASN A 110 -5.63 -14.61 1.97
C ASN A 110 -6.84 -14.96 2.84
N THR A 111 -6.68 -15.95 3.72
CA THR A 111 -7.71 -16.40 4.68
C THR A 111 -7.76 -15.57 5.96
N SER A 112 -6.83 -14.62 6.15
CA SER A 112 -6.78 -13.76 7.34
C SER A 112 -7.80 -12.62 7.31
N LEU A 113 -8.34 -12.30 6.12
CA LEU A 113 -9.28 -11.19 5.90
C LEU A 113 -8.73 -9.81 6.31
N GLU A 114 -7.40 -9.65 6.22
CA GLU A 114 -6.66 -8.41 6.45
C GLU A 114 -5.85 -8.04 5.20
N GLY A 115 -5.69 -6.75 4.92
CA GLY A 115 -5.10 -6.29 3.65
C GLY A 115 -6.09 -6.45 2.51
N LEU A 116 -5.63 -6.85 1.32
CA LEU A 116 -6.49 -7.16 0.17
C LEU A 116 -6.80 -8.66 0.14
N TYR A 117 -8.08 -9.02 0.06
CA TYR A 117 -8.55 -10.40 0.00
C TYR A 117 -9.77 -10.54 -0.93
N LYS A 118 -10.15 -11.78 -1.25
CA LYS A 118 -11.40 -12.07 -1.96
C LYS A 118 -12.48 -12.57 -0.99
N ALA A 119 -13.62 -11.89 -0.98
CA ALA A 119 -14.85 -12.36 -0.35
C ALA A 119 -15.82 -12.85 -1.44
N GLY A 120 -15.84 -14.17 -1.66
CA GLY A 120 -16.52 -14.74 -2.82
C GLY A 120 -15.89 -14.25 -4.13
N GLY A 121 -16.70 -13.62 -4.99
CA GLY A 121 -16.23 -13.06 -6.27
C GLY A 121 -15.63 -11.66 -6.17
N ILE A 122 -15.66 -11.00 -5.01
CA ILE A 122 -15.36 -9.57 -4.85
C ILE A 122 -13.98 -9.41 -4.20
N PHE A 123 -13.17 -8.48 -4.71
CA PHE A 123 -12.00 -7.97 -3.99
C PHE A 123 -12.45 -6.90 -3.00
N CYS A 124 -11.99 -7.00 -1.76
CA CYS A 124 -12.17 -5.96 -0.77
C CYS A 124 -10.97 -5.88 0.17
N THR A 125 -10.87 -4.78 0.90
CA THR A 125 -9.78 -4.53 1.83
C THR A 125 -10.26 -4.32 3.26
N GLN A 126 -9.46 -4.78 4.22
CA GLN A 126 -9.55 -4.40 5.63
C GLN A 126 -8.16 -3.99 6.11
N CYS A 127 -7.96 -2.70 6.39
CA CYS A 127 -6.64 -2.16 6.72
C CYS A 127 -6.46 -1.84 8.20
N GLU A 128 -7.53 -1.70 8.99
CA GLU A 128 -7.42 -1.49 10.43
C GLU A 128 -7.15 -2.82 11.17
N ALA A 129 -6.19 -2.90 12.09
CA ALA A 129 -5.27 -1.82 12.53
C ALA A 129 -3.97 -1.72 11.71
N GLN A 130 -3.52 -2.83 11.13
CA GLN A 130 -2.21 -2.98 10.49
C GLN A 130 -2.29 -3.86 9.22
N GLY A 131 -3.40 -3.78 8.49
CA GLY A 131 -3.65 -4.59 7.30
C GLY A 131 -3.01 -4.02 6.03
N PHE A 132 -2.67 -2.73 5.99
CA PHE A 132 -2.11 -2.12 4.78
C PHE A 132 -0.72 -2.65 4.43
N ARG A 133 0.07 -3.08 5.44
CA ARG A 133 1.35 -3.79 5.23
C ARG A 133 1.22 -5.15 4.52
N LYS A 134 0.01 -5.71 4.41
CA LYS A 134 -0.27 -6.91 3.60
C LYS A 134 -0.61 -6.57 2.13
N ILE A 135 -0.47 -5.31 1.74
CA ILE A 135 -0.70 -4.83 0.37
C ILE A 135 0.62 -4.37 -0.27
N THR A 136 1.38 -3.53 0.43
CA THR A 136 2.67 -3.01 -0.03
C THR A 136 3.53 -2.62 1.18
N TYR A 137 4.84 -2.45 0.98
CA TYR A 137 5.73 -1.95 2.02
C TYR A 137 5.40 -0.48 2.33
N TYR A 138 5.09 -0.19 3.60
CA TYR A 138 4.66 1.14 4.04
C TYR A 138 5.00 1.38 5.52
N PRO A 139 5.23 2.63 5.98
CA PRO A 139 5.29 2.92 7.41
C PRO A 139 3.87 2.87 8.01
N ASP A 140 3.36 1.64 8.18
CA ASP A 140 1.98 1.32 8.56
C ASP A 140 1.69 1.61 10.05
N ARG A 141 1.68 2.91 10.36
CA ARG A 141 1.40 3.52 11.66
C ARG A 141 0.48 4.74 11.50
N PRO A 142 -0.43 5.01 12.45
CA PRO A 142 -1.53 5.97 12.25
C PRO A 142 -1.11 7.45 12.28
N ASP A 143 0.06 7.78 12.78
CA ASP A 143 0.61 9.15 12.77
C ASP A 143 1.42 9.48 11.49
N VAL A 144 1.50 8.55 10.53
CA VAL A 144 1.94 8.84 9.17
C VAL A 144 0.72 9.00 8.27
N MET A 145 0.32 10.26 8.05
CA MET A 145 -0.83 10.62 7.22
C MET A 145 -0.38 11.16 5.86
N ALA A 146 -0.95 10.65 4.77
CA ALA A 146 -0.62 11.07 3.40
C ALA A 146 -1.89 11.32 2.57
N SER A 147 -1.77 12.10 1.50
CA SER A 147 -2.82 12.16 0.47
C SER A 147 -2.68 10.95 -0.46
N TYR A 148 -3.81 10.36 -0.85
CA TYR A 148 -3.82 9.14 -1.67
C TYR A 148 -4.41 9.39 -3.04
N THR A 149 -3.70 8.89 -4.05
CA THR A 149 -4.26 8.63 -5.36
C THR A 149 -4.21 7.13 -5.62
N THR A 150 -5.30 6.56 -6.13
CA THR A 150 -5.42 5.12 -6.33
C THR A 150 -5.98 4.82 -7.71
N THR A 151 -5.21 4.07 -8.47
CA THR A 151 -5.58 3.58 -9.80
C THR A 151 -5.85 2.09 -9.71
N ILE A 152 -7.03 1.66 -10.12
CA ILE A 152 -7.43 0.26 -10.12
C ILE A 152 -7.62 -0.17 -11.56
N VAL A 153 -7.03 -1.31 -11.92
CA VAL A 153 -7.17 -1.91 -13.25
C VAL A 153 -7.56 -3.37 -13.11
N ALA A 154 -8.67 -3.75 -13.73
CA ALA A 154 -9.23 -5.09 -13.59
C ALA A 154 -9.90 -5.58 -14.89
N ASP A 155 -10.27 -6.85 -14.92
CA ASP A 155 -11.17 -7.42 -15.94
C ASP A 155 -12.56 -6.77 -15.83
N ARG A 156 -13.03 -6.20 -16.94
CA ARG A 156 -14.27 -5.42 -16.97
C ARG A 156 -15.52 -6.28 -16.80
N GLN A 157 -15.49 -7.53 -17.24
CA GLN A 157 -16.65 -8.42 -17.15
C GLN A 157 -16.83 -8.96 -15.73
N LYS A 158 -15.73 -9.31 -15.06
CA LYS A 158 -15.75 -9.84 -13.69
C LYS A 158 -15.86 -8.75 -12.63
N TYR A 159 -15.26 -7.59 -12.89
CA TYR A 159 -15.15 -6.50 -11.91
C TYR A 159 -15.63 -5.16 -12.49
N PRO A 160 -16.89 -5.05 -12.96
CA PRO A 160 -17.38 -3.85 -13.61
C PRO A 160 -17.41 -2.61 -12.70
N VAL A 161 -17.39 -2.79 -11.37
CA VAL A 161 -17.35 -1.70 -10.39
C VAL A 161 -16.00 -1.68 -9.69
N LEU A 162 -15.29 -0.55 -9.78
CA LEU A 162 -13.99 -0.31 -9.14
C LEU A 162 -14.06 0.93 -8.23
N LEU A 163 -13.91 0.74 -6.92
CA LEU A 163 -14.07 1.79 -5.91
C LEU A 163 -12.81 1.92 -5.04
N SER A 164 -12.47 3.15 -4.67
CA SER A 164 -11.52 3.47 -3.61
C SER A 164 -11.95 4.78 -2.91
N ASN A 165 -11.15 5.25 -1.94
CA ASN A 165 -11.44 6.48 -1.21
C ASN A 165 -11.43 7.71 -2.15
N GLY A 166 -12.25 8.71 -1.81
CA GLY A 166 -12.25 10.01 -2.48
C GLY A 166 -13.15 10.07 -3.70
N ASN A 167 -12.74 10.85 -4.71
CA ASN A 167 -13.53 11.12 -5.90
C ASN A 167 -12.96 10.39 -7.13
N LEU A 168 -13.84 9.83 -7.96
CA LEU A 168 -13.46 9.30 -9.28
C LEU A 168 -13.05 10.47 -10.18
N VAL A 169 -11.79 10.50 -10.59
CA VAL A 169 -11.23 11.57 -11.44
C VAL A 169 -10.94 11.13 -12.88
N HIS A 170 -10.81 9.83 -13.11
CA HIS A 170 -10.58 9.27 -14.45
C HIS A 170 -11.12 7.84 -14.53
N SER A 171 -11.70 7.48 -15.68
CA SER A 171 -12.11 6.12 -16.01
C SER A 171 -11.85 5.87 -17.48
N GLU A 172 -11.37 4.68 -17.80
CA GLU A 172 -10.91 4.35 -19.15
C GLU A 172 -11.13 2.87 -19.46
N ASP A 173 -11.60 2.58 -20.68
CA ASP A 173 -11.53 1.25 -21.26
C ASP A 173 -10.14 1.09 -21.88
N LEU A 174 -9.36 0.10 -21.41
CA LEU A 174 -7.99 -0.10 -21.86
C LEU A 174 -7.91 -1.01 -23.10
N GLY A 175 -9.04 -1.53 -23.57
CA GLY A 175 -9.06 -2.64 -24.52
C GLY A 175 -8.76 -3.98 -23.85
N ASP A 176 -8.76 -5.05 -24.65
CA ASP A 176 -8.45 -6.42 -24.22
C ASP A 176 -9.28 -6.92 -23.02
N GLY A 177 -10.50 -6.39 -22.85
CA GLY A 177 -11.40 -6.76 -21.75
C GLY A 177 -11.06 -6.14 -20.40
N ARG A 178 -10.10 -5.20 -20.32
CA ARG A 178 -9.72 -4.52 -19.07
C ARG A 178 -10.16 -3.06 -19.05
N HIS A 179 -10.38 -2.55 -17.85
CA HIS A 179 -10.71 -1.14 -17.64
C HIS A 179 -10.01 -0.59 -16.41
N LEU A 180 -10.02 0.73 -16.27
CA LEU A 180 -9.35 1.47 -15.22
C LEU A 180 -10.31 2.47 -14.55
N ALA A 181 -10.11 2.67 -13.25
CA ALA A 181 -10.66 3.79 -12.49
C ALA A 181 -9.56 4.44 -11.61
N ARG A 182 -9.44 5.76 -11.66
CA ARG A 182 -8.53 6.55 -10.82
C ARG A 182 -9.31 7.39 -9.83
N TRP A 183 -8.95 7.26 -8.56
CA TRP A 183 -9.57 7.92 -7.42
C TRP A 183 -8.57 8.82 -6.72
N VAL A 184 -9.00 10.01 -6.31
CA VAL A 184 -8.19 10.97 -5.55
C VAL A 184 -8.92 11.34 -4.27
N ASP A 185 -8.26 11.09 -3.14
CA ASP A 185 -8.71 11.55 -1.82
C ASP A 185 -7.97 12.84 -1.45
N PRO A 186 -8.67 13.98 -1.34
CA PRO A 186 -8.04 15.26 -1.03
C PRO A 186 -7.59 15.38 0.43
N PHE A 187 -8.05 14.49 1.32
CA PHE A 187 -7.72 14.55 2.73
C PHE A 187 -6.54 13.64 3.06
N ARG A 188 -5.60 14.16 3.87
CA ARG A 188 -4.53 13.34 4.41
C ARG A 188 -5.13 12.33 5.39
N LYS A 189 -4.80 11.06 5.21
CA LYS A 189 -5.26 9.98 6.08
C LYS A 189 -4.15 8.99 6.38
N PRO A 190 -4.23 8.27 7.51
CA PRO A 190 -3.39 7.10 7.76
C PRO A 190 -3.78 5.92 6.87
N SER A 191 -2.85 4.98 6.70
CA SER A 191 -2.99 3.78 5.87
C SER A 191 -4.16 2.87 6.28
N TYR A 192 -4.49 2.81 7.58
CA TYR A 192 -5.58 1.95 8.06
C TYR A 192 -6.97 2.37 7.54
N LEU A 193 -7.13 3.61 7.05
CA LEU A 193 -8.35 4.12 6.42
C LEU A 193 -8.39 3.89 4.90
N PHE A 194 -7.35 3.27 4.32
CA PHE A 194 -7.37 2.90 2.92
C PHE A 194 -8.43 1.83 2.63
N ALA A 195 -9.19 2.02 1.56
CA ALA A 195 -10.15 1.06 1.07
C ALA A 195 -10.07 0.87 -0.45
N LEU A 196 -10.23 -0.38 -0.89
CA LEU A 196 -10.43 -0.76 -2.28
C LEU A 196 -11.53 -1.83 -2.35
N VAL A 197 -12.45 -1.66 -3.30
CA VAL A 197 -13.47 -2.68 -3.63
C VAL A 197 -13.54 -2.86 -5.14
N ALA A 198 -13.56 -4.11 -5.61
CA ALA A 198 -13.77 -4.43 -7.01
C ALA A 198 -14.66 -5.67 -7.18
N GLY A 199 -15.74 -5.56 -7.96
CA GLY A 199 -16.74 -6.64 -8.10
C GLY A 199 -17.93 -6.28 -8.99
N ASP A 200 -18.82 -7.24 -9.19
CA ASP A 200 -20.14 -7.03 -9.79
C ASP A 200 -21.13 -6.62 -8.70
N LEU A 201 -21.43 -5.32 -8.62
CA LEU A 201 -22.19 -4.71 -7.54
C LEU A 201 -23.36 -3.89 -8.09
N VAL A 202 -24.51 -4.00 -7.43
CA VAL A 202 -25.67 -3.14 -7.72
C VAL A 202 -25.53 -1.83 -6.96
N ARG A 203 -25.72 -0.71 -7.67
CA ARG A 203 -25.76 0.63 -7.10
C ARG A 203 -27.19 1.03 -6.77
N ILE A 204 -27.44 1.39 -5.52
CA ILE A 204 -28.68 2.08 -5.10
C ILE A 204 -28.26 3.50 -4.72
N GLU A 205 -28.77 4.49 -5.46
CA GLU A 205 -28.50 5.91 -5.25
C GLU A 205 -29.77 6.59 -4.74
N ASP A 206 -29.61 7.54 -3.82
CA ASP A 206 -30.69 8.33 -3.23
C ASP A 206 -30.46 9.83 -3.51
N SER A 207 -31.54 10.62 -3.54
CA SER A 207 -31.57 12.02 -4.00
C SER A 207 -31.50 13.06 -2.89
#